data_AF-A0A2A8LJ50-F1
#
_entry.id   AF-A0A2A8LJ50-F1
#
_cell.length_a   1.000
_cell.length_b   1.000
_cell.length_c   1.000
_cell.angle_alpha   90.00
_cell.angle_beta   90.00
_cell.angle_gamma   90.00
#
_symmetry.space_group_name_H-M   'P 1'
#
loop_
_entity.id
_entity.type
_entity.pdbx_description
1 polymer ?
#
loop_
_entity_poly.entity_id
_entity_poly.type
_entity_poly.pdbx_seq_one_letter_code
_entity_poly.pdbx_strand_id
1 'polypeptide(L)'
;MSKHRIALAGNPNTGKSTLFNTLTGLKQHTGNWTGKTVLKAEGEYEHNGSNYTLIDLPGTYSLYSNSADEEVARDYIIFEKPEVTVVVVDATAMERNLNLALQVMEMTSNVVICINLIDEAEKKGIVIDEKKLTKSLGVPVVKISARNRVGIGHLLNVIAKVTNKKLIPTPIKITYSDKIENMIRELEPQIYKVFGDTYPARWIALRILDGDKNFLTALQKHHNEPLVREVIINGISLSQ
;
A
#
# COMPACT_ATOMS: atom_id res chain seq x y z
N MET A 1 4.62 -22.33 10.25
CA MET A 1 4.09 -20.96 10.04
C MET A 1 4.09 -20.71 8.55
N SER A 2 2.94 -20.61 7.88
CA SER A 2 2.93 -20.23 6.47
C SER A 2 3.04 -18.71 6.38
N LYS A 3 4.12 -18.11 5.88
CA LYS A 3 4.85 -18.14 4.59
C LYS A 3 4.44 -17.06 3.60
N HIS A 4 3.23 -16.50 3.63
CA HIS A 4 2.94 -15.31 2.82
C HIS A 4 2.05 -14.25 3.49
N ARG A 5 2.51 -12.99 3.55
CA ARG A 5 1.76 -11.88 4.16
C ARG A 5 1.24 -10.91 3.11
N ILE A 6 -0.07 -10.68 3.12
CA ILE A 6 -0.77 -9.82 2.17
C ILE A 6 -1.47 -8.70 2.97
N ALA A 7 -1.26 -7.45 2.57
CA ALA A 7 -1.98 -6.32 3.15
C ALA A 7 -3.18 -5.95 2.27
N LEU A 8 -4.32 -5.65 2.87
CA LEU A 8 -5.44 -4.95 2.22
C LEU A 8 -5.39 -3.47 2.61
N ALA A 9 -5.10 -2.62 1.64
CA ALA A 9 -5.25 -1.17 1.73
C ALA A 9 -6.48 -0.71 0.93
N GLY A 10 -6.99 0.48 1.20
CA GLY A 10 -8.10 1.06 0.45
C GLY A 10 -8.78 2.18 1.21
N ASN A 11 -9.53 3.02 0.49
CA ASN A 11 -10.34 4.04 1.12
C ASN A 11 -11.44 3.42 2.00
N PRO A 12 -12.00 4.18 2.96
CA PRO A 12 -13.26 3.82 3.59
C PRO A 12 -14.34 3.52 2.54
N ASN A 13 -15.22 2.56 2.84
CA ASN A 13 -16.39 2.20 2.02
C ASN A 13 -16.11 1.62 0.61
N THR A 14 -14.89 1.14 0.33
CA THR A 14 -14.53 0.47 -0.94
C THR A 14 -14.94 -1.01 -1.02
N GLY A 15 -15.55 -1.53 0.05
CA GLY A 15 -15.84 -2.96 0.22
C GLY A 15 -14.62 -3.80 0.63
N LYS A 16 -13.55 -3.15 1.14
CA LYS A 16 -12.37 -3.81 1.71
C LYS A 16 -12.73 -4.87 2.77
N SER A 17 -13.57 -4.54 3.75
CA SER A 17 -14.01 -5.50 4.77
C SER A 17 -14.88 -6.62 4.21
N THR A 18 -15.68 -6.35 3.17
CA THR A 18 -16.43 -7.39 2.45
C THR A 18 -15.49 -8.36 1.75
N LEU A 19 -14.44 -7.85 1.09
CA LEU A 19 -13.40 -8.68 0.49
C LEU A 19 -12.66 -9.49 1.55
N PHE A 20 -12.21 -8.86 2.63
CA PHE A 20 -11.55 -9.53 3.76
C PHE A 20 -12.37 -10.73 4.25
N ASN A 21 -13.64 -10.50 4.61
CA ASN A 21 -14.54 -11.56 5.08
C ASN A 21 -14.79 -12.64 4.02
N THR A 22 -14.84 -12.26 2.75
CA THR A 22 -15.02 -13.22 1.64
C THR A 22 -13.83 -14.15 1.49
N LEU A 23 -12.61 -13.67 1.77
CA LEU A 23 -11.39 -14.45 1.66
C LEU A 23 -11.11 -15.29 2.91
N THR A 24 -11.29 -14.74 4.11
CA THR A 24 -10.89 -15.38 5.38
C THR A 24 -12.00 -16.19 6.03
N GLY A 25 -13.27 -15.89 5.73
CA GLY A 25 -14.42 -16.54 6.34
C GLY A 25 -14.39 -16.43 7.87
N LEU A 26 -14.38 -17.57 8.57
CA LEU A 26 -14.35 -17.64 10.03
C LEU A 26 -12.92 -17.64 10.61
N LYS A 27 -11.88 -17.75 9.79
CA LYS A 27 -10.48 -17.82 10.24
C LYS A 27 -9.90 -16.41 10.41
N GLN A 28 -10.49 -15.63 11.31
CA GLN A 28 -10.11 -14.25 11.55
C GLN A 28 -9.92 -13.97 13.05
N HIS A 29 -8.98 -13.08 13.34
CA HIS A 29 -8.67 -12.57 14.65
C HIS A 29 -8.68 -11.05 14.60
N THR A 30 -9.33 -10.45 15.60
CA THR A 30 -9.38 -9.00 15.76
C THR A 30 -8.70 -8.59 17.05
N GLY A 31 -7.99 -7.48 17.03
CA GLY A 31 -7.36 -6.88 18.20
C GLY A 31 -7.11 -5.40 17.94
N ASN A 32 -6.12 -4.83 18.63
CA ASN A 32 -5.65 -3.48 18.36
C ASN A 32 -4.21 -3.51 17.86
N TRP A 33 -3.84 -2.52 17.06
CA TRP A 33 -2.45 -2.27 16.70
C TRP A 33 -1.64 -1.93 17.96
N THR A 34 -0.42 -2.47 18.08
CA THR A 34 0.42 -2.30 19.27
C THR A 34 0.58 -0.84 19.63
N GLY A 35 0.19 -0.47 20.85
CA GLY A 35 0.30 0.90 21.36
C GLY A 35 -0.67 1.91 20.74
N LYS A 36 -1.67 1.47 19.96
CA LYS A 36 -2.69 2.35 19.36
C LYS A 36 -4.10 1.84 19.65
N THR A 37 -5.08 2.73 19.56
CA THR A 37 -6.53 2.41 19.68
C THR A 37 -7.16 1.96 18.37
N VAL A 38 -6.34 1.79 17.33
CA VAL A 38 -6.77 1.41 16.00
C VAL A 38 -7.03 -0.10 15.96
N LEU A 39 -8.19 -0.50 15.44
CA LEU A 39 -8.54 -1.91 15.28
C LEU A 39 -7.63 -2.59 14.24
N LYS A 40 -7.14 -3.77 14.57
CA LYS A 40 -6.41 -4.67 13.69
C LYS A 40 -7.29 -5.88 13.40
N ALA A 41 -7.50 -6.20 12.13
CA ALA A 41 -8.09 -7.47 11.72
C ALA A 41 -7.08 -8.26 10.87
N GLU A 42 -6.93 -9.54 11.19
CA GLU A 42 -6.02 -10.47 10.55
C GLU A 42 -6.78 -11.78 10.31
N GLY A 43 -6.57 -12.41 9.17
CA GLY A 43 -7.19 -13.69 8.90
C GLY A 43 -6.41 -14.52 7.91
N GLU A 44 -6.74 -15.81 7.85
CA GLU A 44 -6.01 -16.77 7.04
C GLU A 44 -6.90 -17.33 5.93
N TYR A 45 -6.31 -17.53 4.76
CA TYR A 45 -6.93 -18.26 3.67
C TYR A 45 -5.92 -19.19 2.99
N GLU A 46 -6.43 -20.23 2.35
CA GLU A 46 -5.62 -21.15 1.55
C GLU A 46 -5.96 -20.96 0.07
N HIS A 47 -4.94 -20.93 -0.77
CA HIS A 47 -5.11 -20.90 -2.23
C HIS A 47 -4.00 -21.72 -2.90
N ASN A 48 -4.40 -22.67 -3.75
CA ASN A 48 -3.49 -23.59 -4.45
C ASN A 48 -2.48 -24.30 -3.53
N GLY A 49 -2.93 -24.79 -2.37
CA GLY A 49 -2.08 -25.50 -1.41
C GLY A 49 -1.08 -24.62 -0.65
N SER A 50 -1.19 -23.29 -0.79
CA SER A 50 -0.40 -22.31 -0.04
C SER A 50 -1.30 -21.54 0.91
N ASN A 51 -0.84 -21.32 2.14
CA ASN A 51 -1.55 -20.55 3.15
C ASN A 51 -1.04 -19.11 3.16
N TYR A 52 -1.97 -18.17 3.24
CA TYR A 52 -1.73 -16.73 3.22
C TYR A 52 -2.34 -16.10 4.46
N THR A 53 -1.62 -15.15 5.04
CA THR A 53 -2.11 -14.27 6.08
C THR A 53 -2.51 -12.95 5.45
N LEU A 54 -3.77 -12.57 5.63
CA LEU A 54 -4.35 -11.33 5.14
C LEU A 54 -4.49 -10.35 6.31
N ILE A 55 -3.89 -9.18 6.18
CA ILE A 55 -3.98 -8.10 7.17
C ILE A 55 -4.88 -7.00 6.62
N ASP A 56 -5.96 -6.69 7.33
CA ASP A 56 -6.82 -5.56 7.00
C ASP A 56 -6.23 -4.28 7.59
N LEU A 57 -5.74 -3.39 6.73
CA LEU A 57 -5.29 -2.06 7.17
C LEU A 57 -6.50 -1.14 7.39
N PRO A 58 -6.40 -0.12 8.26
CA PRO A 58 -7.44 0.88 8.39
C PRO A 58 -7.80 1.51 7.04
N GLY A 59 -9.06 1.87 6.86
CA GLY A 59 -9.50 2.56 5.65
C GLY A 59 -9.00 4.00 5.67
N THR A 60 -8.15 4.38 4.71
CA THR A 60 -7.52 5.72 4.71
C THR A 60 -7.67 6.41 3.36
N TYR A 61 -7.68 7.75 3.35
CA TYR A 61 -7.66 8.51 2.09
C TYR A 61 -6.24 8.85 1.63
N SER A 62 -5.28 8.76 2.54
CA SER A 62 -3.89 9.10 2.28
C SER A 62 -2.95 8.35 3.22
N LEU A 63 -1.64 8.46 2.98
CA LEU A 63 -0.57 7.92 3.82
C LEU A 63 0.33 9.06 4.38
N TYR A 64 -0.20 10.29 4.44
CA TYR A 64 0.50 11.47 4.98
C TYR A 64 0.49 11.56 6.52
N SER A 65 -0.15 10.60 7.20
CA SER A 65 -0.05 10.43 8.67
C SER A 65 -0.61 11.58 9.50
N ASN A 66 -1.77 12.08 9.07
CA ASN A 66 -2.57 13.05 9.80
C ASN A 66 -3.52 12.39 10.80
N SER A 67 -3.59 11.05 10.82
CA SER A 67 -4.36 10.28 11.78
C SER A 67 -3.65 8.98 12.15
N ALA A 68 -4.04 8.40 13.29
CA ALA A 68 -3.51 7.11 13.73
C ALA A 68 -3.76 5.99 12.70
N ASP A 69 -4.88 6.03 12.00
CA ASP A 69 -5.24 5.08 10.94
C ASP A 69 -4.28 5.19 9.74
N GLU A 70 -3.98 6.42 9.32
CA GLU A 70 -3.03 6.69 8.23
C GLU A 70 -1.61 6.28 8.60
N GLU A 71 -1.17 6.57 9.82
CA GLU A 71 0.13 6.13 10.32
C GLU A 71 0.23 4.61 10.35
N VAL A 72 -0.79 3.91 10.88
CA VAL A 72 -0.80 2.44 10.92
C VAL A 72 -0.68 1.84 9.53
N ALA A 73 -1.47 2.34 8.57
CA ALA A 73 -1.43 1.85 7.21
C ALA A 73 -0.05 2.10 6.58
N ARG A 74 0.51 3.31 6.74
CA ARG A 74 1.84 3.67 6.24
C ARG A 74 2.92 2.77 6.85
N ASP A 75 2.97 2.72 8.18
CA ASP A 75 3.99 2.03 8.96
C ASP A 75 3.99 0.53 8.65
N TYR A 76 2.81 -0.10 8.52
CA TYR A 76 2.74 -1.50 8.15
C TYR A 76 3.32 -1.76 6.76
N ILE A 77 2.94 -0.97 5.75
CA ILE A 77 3.42 -1.19 4.37
C ILE A 77 4.95 -1.02 4.30
N ILE A 78 5.50 0.01 4.94
CA ILE A 78 6.93 0.32 4.84
C ILE A 78 7.83 -0.54 5.75
N PHE A 79 7.39 -0.83 6.99
CA PHE A 79 8.23 -1.52 7.98
C PHE A 79 7.99 -3.03 8.00
N GLU A 80 6.75 -3.51 7.88
CA GLU A 80 6.44 -4.95 7.87
C GLU A 80 6.60 -5.59 6.49
N LYS A 81 6.66 -4.78 5.43
CA LYS A 81 6.98 -5.20 4.04
C LYS A 81 6.19 -6.43 3.60
N PRO A 82 4.85 -6.34 3.51
CA PRO A 82 4.04 -7.45 2.98
C PRO A 82 4.50 -7.82 1.57
N GLU A 83 4.40 -9.10 1.22
CA GLU A 83 4.80 -9.59 -0.11
C GLU A 83 3.89 -9.08 -1.21
N VAL A 84 2.64 -8.72 -0.87
CA VAL A 84 1.71 -8.02 -1.76
C VAL A 84 0.87 -7.06 -0.94
N THR A 85 0.74 -5.82 -1.42
CA THR A 85 -0.28 -4.88 -0.97
C THR A 85 -1.39 -4.83 -2.02
N VAL A 86 -2.56 -5.34 -1.65
CA VAL A 86 -3.78 -5.24 -2.47
C VAL A 86 -4.46 -3.93 -2.14
N VAL A 87 -4.57 -3.03 -3.13
CA VAL A 87 -5.28 -1.76 -2.96
C VAL A 87 -6.69 -1.90 -3.51
N VAL A 88 -7.67 -1.89 -2.62
CA VAL A 88 -9.09 -2.00 -2.96
C VAL A 88 -9.63 -0.63 -3.39
N VAL A 89 -10.12 -0.57 -4.62
CA VAL A 89 -10.61 0.64 -5.29
C VAL A 89 -12.09 0.47 -5.61
N ASP A 90 -12.92 1.44 -5.26
CA ASP A 90 -14.33 1.50 -5.66
C ASP A 90 -14.47 1.83 -7.15
N ALA A 91 -15.04 0.89 -7.92
CA ALA A 91 -15.31 1.03 -9.35
C ALA A 91 -16.19 2.25 -9.70
N THR A 92 -17.02 2.72 -8.78
CA THR A 92 -17.92 3.87 -8.97
C THR A 92 -17.29 5.22 -8.65
N ALA A 93 -16.10 5.24 -8.04
CA ALA A 93 -15.41 6.44 -7.58
C ALA A 93 -13.88 6.35 -7.79
N MET A 94 -13.45 5.84 -8.95
CA MET A 94 -12.05 5.46 -9.20
C MET A 94 -11.04 6.59 -9.01
N GLU A 95 -11.33 7.80 -9.49
CA GLU A 95 -10.39 8.94 -9.43
C GLU A 95 -9.94 9.23 -7.99
N ARG A 96 -10.89 9.34 -7.06
CA ARG A 96 -10.61 9.52 -5.63
C ARG A 96 -9.79 8.37 -5.05
N ASN A 97 -10.09 7.16 -5.47
CA ASN A 97 -9.49 5.96 -4.90
C ASN A 97 -8.07 5.68 -5.43
N LEU A 98 -7.82 6.01 -6.69
CA LEU A 98 -6.51 5.85 -7.31
C LEU A 98 -5.44 6.75 -6.65
N ASN A 99 -5.83 7.84 -6.00
CA ASN A 99 -4.89 8.67 -5.25
C ASN A 99 -4.12 7.86 -4.18
N LEU A 100 -4.83 7.04 -3.39
CA LEU A 100 -4.19 6.15 -2.41
C LEU A 100 -3.33 5.08 -3.09
N ALA A 101 -3.82 4.50 -4.18
CA ALA A 101 -3.06 3.48 -4.94
C ALA A 101 -1.71 4.00 -5.41
N LEU A 102 -1.65 5.23 -5.94
CA LEU A 102 -0.41 5.86 -6.38
C LEU A 102 0.57 6.07 -5.21
N GLN A 103 0.08 6.44 -4.03
CA GLN A 103 0.93 6.57 -2.84
C GLN A 103 1.50 5.22 -2.39
N VAL A 104 0.69 4.16 -2.42
CA VAL A 104 1.16 2.80 -2.11
C VAL A 104 2.22 2.35 -3.13
N MET A 105 2.04 2.68 -4.41
CA MET A 105 2.99 2.35 -5.48
C MET A 105 4.35 3.06 -5.36
N GLU A 106 4.39 4.25 -4.74
CA GLU A 106 5.66 4.92 -4.39
C GLU A 106 6.37 4.21 -3.21
N MET A 107 5.62 3.53 -2.32
CA MET A 107 6.16 2.83 -1.15
C MET A 107 6.63 1.41 -1.42
N THR A 108 6.02 0.71 -2.38
CA THR A 108 6.33 -0.67 -2.69
C THR A 108 6.00 -1.01 -4.14
N SER A 109 6.81 -1.85 -4.76
CA SER A 109 6.55 -2.38 -6.09
C SER A 109 5.55 -3.54 -6.10
N ASN A 110 5.35 -4.22 -4.96
CA ASN A 110 4.51 -5.41 -4.91
C ASN A 110 3.02 -5.05 -4.70
N VAL A 111 2.42 -4.41 -5.70
CA VAL A 111 1.04 -3.92 -5.63
C VAL A 111 0.12 -4.70 -6.56
N VAL A 112 -1.10 -4.98 -6.11
CA VAL A 112 -2.22 -5.43 -6.96
C VAL A 112 -3.40 -4.48 -6.75
N ILE A 113 -3.93 -3.91 -7.82
CA ILE A 113 -5.13 -3.07 -7.76
C ILE A 113 -6.36 -3.95 -7.87
N CYS A 114 -7.20 -3.92 -6.86
CA CYS A 114 -8.45 -4.66 -6.81
C CYS A 114 -9.63 -3.69 -6.98
N ILE A 115 -10.17 -3.62 -8.19
CA ILE A 115 -11.34 -2.79 -8.50
C ILE A 115 -12.60 -3.54 -8.07
N ASN A 116 -13.18 -3.15 -6.95
CA ASN A 116 -14.36 -3.76 -6.37
C ASN A 116 -15.65 -3.00 -6.76
N LEU A 117 -16.81 -3.58 -6.47
CA LEU A 117 -18.13 -3.01 -6.77
C LEU A 117 -18.42 -2.89 -8.27
N ILE A 118 -17.91 -3.80 -9.09
CA ILE A 118 -18.14 -3.77 -10.54
C ILE A 118 -19.62 -3.94 -10.92
N ASP A 119 -20.40 -4.65 -10.11
CA ASP A 119 -21.83 -4.80 -10.29
C ASP A 119 -22.58 -3.46 -10.13
N GLU A 120 -22.13 -2.61 -9.22
CA GLU A 120 -22.69 -1.26 -9.05
C GLU A 120 -22.21 -0.31 -10.14
N ALA A 121 -20.98 -0.46 -10.61
CA ALA A 121 -20.45 0.30 -11.74
C ALA A 121 -21.22 -0.02 -13.04
N GLU A 122 -21.51 -1.29 -13.30
CA GLU A 122 -22.30 -1.73 -14.45
C GLU A 122 -23.72 -1.15 -14.44
N LYS A 123 -24.40 -1.14 -13.28
CA LYS A 123 -25.72 -0.50 -13.12
C LYS A 123 -25.70 1.00 -13.42
N LYS A 124 -24.57 1.67 -13.17
CA LYS A 124 -24.35 3.09 -13.47
C LYS A 124 -23.85 3.34 -14.89
N GLY A 125 -23.68 2.30 -15.72
CA GLY A 125 -23.13 2.42 -17.07
C GLY A 125 -21.63 2.75 -17.11
N ILE A 126 -20.91 2.53 -16.02
CA ILE A 126 -19.47 2.78 -15.93
C ILE A 126 -18.72 1.58 -16.52
N VAL A 127 -17.95 1.83 -17.58
CA VAL A 127 -17.14 0.80 -18.24
C VAL A 127 -15.68 0.96 -17.86
N ILE A 128 -15.11 -0.09 -17.26
CA ILE A 128 -13.72 -0.10 -16.78
C ILE A 128 -12.88 -1.06 -17.63
N ASP A 129 -11.85 -0.50 -18.29
CA ASP A 129 -10.87 -1.23 -19.08
C ASP A 129 -9.67 -1.64 -18.21
N GLU A 130 -9.76 -2.86 -17.67
CA GLU A 130 -8.74 -3.47 -16.82
C GLU A 130 -7.37 -3.58 -17.50
N LYS A 131 -7.34 -3.83 -18.82
CA LYS A 131 -6.09 -3.99 -19.57
C LYS A 131 -5.38 -2.67 -19.76
N LYS A 132 -6.12 -1.61 -20.11
CA LYS A 132 -5.56 -0.26 -20.20
C LYS A 132 -5.03 0.20 -18.84
N LEU A 133 -5.79 0.00 -17.77
CA LEU A 133 -5.33 0.37 -16.43
C LEU A 133 -4.08 -0.40 -16.01
N THR A 134 -4.04 -1.72 -16.26
CA THR A 134 -2.83 -2.53 -16.01
C THR A 134 -1.62 -1.96 -16.74
N LYS A 135 -1.77 -1.64 -18.03
CA LYS A 135 -0.69 -1.06 -18.83
C LYS A 135 -0.27 0.33 -18.33
N SER A 136 -1.24 1.18 -18.01
CA SER A 136 -1.00 2.56 -17.59
C SER A 136 -0.44 2.68 -16.18
N LEU A 137 -0.76 1.75 -15.27
CA LEU A 137 -0.27 1.76 -13.89
C LEU A 137 0.97 0.89 -13.71
N GLY A 138 1.24 -0.05 -14.63
CA GLY A 138 2.38 -0.97 -14.54
C GLY A 138 2.23 -2.05 -13.46
N VAL A 139 1.05 -2.17 -12.87
CA VAL A 139 0.71 -3.17 -11.84
C VAL A 139 -0.52 -3.97 -12.25
N PRO A 140 -0.68 -5.22 -11.79
CA PRO A 140 -1.85 -6.02 -12.08
C PRO A 140 -3.13 -5.34 -11.56
N VAL A 141 -4.14 -5.25 -12.41
CA VAL A 141 -5.47 -4.75 -12.06
C VAL A 141 -6.46 -5.90 -12.20
N VAL A 142 -7.31 -6.10 -11.20
CA VAL A 142 -8.33 -7.15 -11.20
C VAL A 142 -9.68 -6.57 -10.81
N LYS A 143 -10.68 -6.78 -11.65
CA LYS A 143 -12.08 -6.45 -11.37
C LYS A 143 -12.79 -7.53 -10.57
N ILE A 144 -13.47 -7.14 -9.49
CA ILE A 144 -14.25 -8.05 -8.64
C ILE A 144 -15.60 -7.45 -8.23
N SER A 145 -16.52 -8.33 -7.86
CA SER A 145 -17.60 -8.00 -6.95
C SER A 145 -17.46 -8.91 -5.74
N ALA A 146 -16.90 -8.38 -4.64
CA ALA A 146 -16.66 -9.16 -3.44
C ALA A 146 -17.96 -9.78 -2.89
N ARG A 147 -19.02 -8.97 -2.82
CA ARG A 147 -20.35 -9.41 -2.35
C ARG A 147 -20.91 -10.56 -3.17
N ASN A 148 -20.78 -10.51 -4.50
CA ASN A 148 -21.31 -11.52 -5.41
C ASN A 148 -20.29 -12.63 -5.72
N ARG A 149 -19.11 -12.62 -5.06
CA ARG A 149 -17.99 -13.54 -5.27
C ARG A 149 -17.48 -13.63 -6.71
N VAL A 150 -17.68 -12.57 -7.50
CA VAL A 150 -17.20 -12.50 -8.89
C VAL A 150 -15.74 -12.04 -8.89
N GLY A 151 -14.89 -12.69 -9.68
CA GLY A 151 -13.48 -12.32 -9.87
C GLY A 151 -12.53 -12.73 -8.74
N ILE A 152 -13.04 -13.28 -7.63
CA ILE A 152 -12.23 -13.67 -6.45
C ILE A 152 -11.13 -14.69 -6.79
N GLY A 153 -11.47 -15.76 -7.51
CA GLY A 153 -10.48 -16.76 -7.92
C GLY A 153 -9.38 -16.17 -8.82
N HIS A 154 -9.73 -15.20 -9.68
CA HIS A 154 -8.74 -14.51 -10.50
C HIS A 154 -7.82 -13.61 -9.65
N LEU A 155 -8.38 -12.85 -8.71
CA LEU A 155 -7.62 -12.03 -7.76
C LEU A 155 -6.62 -12.88 -6.97
N LEU A 156 -7.05 -14.00 -6.38
CA LEU A 156 -6.18 -14.90 -5.64
C LEU A 156 -5.05 -15.49 -6.49
N ASN A 157 -5.34 -15.85 -7.75
CA ASN A 157 -4.32 -16.29 -8.70
C ASN A 157 -3.30 -15.20 -9.04
N VAL A 158 -3.74 -13.94 -9.18
CA VAL A 158 -2.84 -12.80 -9.43
C VAL A 158 -1.96 -12.52 -8.21
N ILE A 159 -2.54 -12.49 -7.01
CA ILE A 159 -1.79 -12.34 -5.75
C ILE A 159 -0.72 -13.43 -5.66
N ALA A 160 -1.10 -14.70 -5.83
CA ALA A 160 -0.16 -15.82 -5.79
C ALA A 160 0.96 -15.69 -6.84
N LYS A 161 0.69 -15.15 -8.03
CA LYS A 161 1.72 -14.93 -9.06
C LYS A 161 2.70 -13.83 -8.64
N VAL A 162 2.22 -12.74 -8.03
CA VAL A 162 3.08 -11.65 -7.54
C VAL A 162 3.93 -12.14 -6.37
N THR A 163 3.30 -12.78 -5.38
CA THR A 163 3.98 -13.39 -4.23
C THR A 163 5.10 -14.34 -4.66
N ASN A 164 4.84 -15.22 -5.65
CA ASN A 164 5.83 -16.17 -6.15
C ASN A 164 6.77 -15.60 -7.24
N LYS A 165 6.77 -14.28 -7.45
CA LYS A 165 7.58 -13.57 -8.46
C LYS A 165 7.42 -14.10 -9.91
N LYS A 166 6.30 -14.77 -10.21
CA LYS A 166 5.90 -15.17 -11.57
C LYS A 166 5.30 -14.00 -12.35
N LEU A 167 4.88 -12.96 -11.64
CA LEU A 167 4.44 -11.68 -12.16
C LEU A 167 5.12 -10.60 -11.33
N ILE A 168 6.02 -9.82 -11.94
CA ILE A 168 6.76 -8.77 -11.26
C ILE A 168 6.13 -7.44 -11.66
N PRO A 169 5.39 -6.76 -10.77
CA PRO A 169 4.84 -5.46 -11.08
C PRO A 169 5.97 -4.42 -11.24
N THR A 170 5.76 -3.49 -12.15
CA THR A 170 6.66 -2.36 -12.40
C THR A 170 5.82 -1.08 -12.35
N PRO A 171 5.46 -0.60 -11.15
CA PRO A 171 4.60 0.56 -11.01
C PRO A 171 5.13 1.76 -11.79
N ILE A 172 4.22 2.57 -12.31
CA ILE A 172 4.60 3.87 -12.84
C ILE A 172 5.29 4.72 -11.78
N LYS A 173 6.33 5.43 -12.20
CA LYS A 173 6.97 6.45 -11.39
C LYS A 173 6.20 7.76 -11.55
N ILE A 174 5.68 8.32 -10.46
CA ILE A 174 5.06 9.64 -10.53
C ILE A 174 6.16 10.67 -10.76
N THR A 175 5.98 11.49 -11.79
CA THR A 175 6.89 12.58 -12.12
C THR A 175 6.30 13.88 -11.62
N TYR A 176 7.05 14.56 -10.75
CA TYR A 176 6.68 15.85 -10.19
C TYR A 176 7.28 17.00 -11.03
N SER A 177 7.11 18.24 -10.58
CA SER A 177 7.76 19.38 -11.23
C SER A 177 9.28 19.25 -11.19
N ASP A 178 9.97 19.84 -12.18
CA ASP A 178 11.44 19.78 -12.29
C ASP A 178 12.14 20.22 -11.00
N LYS A 179 11.56 21.21 -10.29
CA LYS A 179 12.06 21.67 -8.99
C LYS A 179 12.05 20.53 -7.96
N ILE A 180 10.94 19.80 -7.84
CA ILE A 180 10.81 18.69 -6.89
C ILE A 180 11.71 17.52 -7.32
N GLU A 181 11.77 17.19 -8.61
CA GLU A 181 12.65 16.11 -9.10
C GLU A 181 14.13 16.41 -8.90
N ASN A 182 14.55 17.67 -9.03
CA ASN A 182 15.91 18.09 -8.69
C ASN A 182 16.21 17.85 -7.20
N MET A 183 15.30 18.27 -6.32
CA MET A 183 15.45 18.04 -4.89
C MET A 183 15.51 16.55 -4.58
N ILE A 184 14.60 15.72 -5.12
CA ILE A 184 14.64 14.26 -4.92
C ILE A 184 15.99 13.66 -5.34
N ARG A 185 16.53 14.05 -6.50
CA ARG A 185 17.84 13.58 -6.99
C ARG A 185 19.00 13.95 -6.07
N GLU A 186 18.92 15.08 -5.38
CA GLU A 186 19.92 15.49 -4.39
C GLU A 186 19.81 14.69 -3.09
N LEU A 187 18.60 14.27 -2.71
CA LEU A 187 18.33 13.54 -1.46
C LEU A 187 18.57 12.04 -1.56
N GLU A 188 18.19 11.40 -2.67
CA GLU A 188 18.25 9.94 -2.84
C GLU A 188 19.62 9.34 -2.47
N PRO A 189 20.78 9.89 -2.93
CA PRO A 189 22.08 9.34 -2.56
C PRO A 189 22.40 9.47 -1.06
N GLN A 190 21.94 10.53 -0.40
CA GLN A 190 22.16 10.74 1.04
C GLN A 190 21.33 9.75 1.86
N ILE A 191 20.07 9.56 1.45
CA ILE A 191 19.16 8.58 2.07
C ILE A 191 19.71 7.17 1.89
N TYR A 192 20.16 6.83 0.68
CA TYR A 192 20.74 5.51 0.40
C TYR A 192 21.98 5.21 1.25
N LYS A 193 22.84 6.21 1.53
CA LYS A 193 23.99 6.03 2.42
C LYS A 193 23.59 5.60 3.85
N VAL A 194 22.42 6.02 4.32
CA VAL A 194 21.97 5.71 5.68
C VAL A 194 21.15 4.43 5.73
N PHE A 195 20.24 4.23 4.77
CA PHE A 195 19.27 3.13 4.81
C PHE A 195 19.59 1.97 3.86
N GLY A 196 20.52 2.15 2.92
CA GLY A 196 20.74 1.21 1.81
C GLY A 196 19.45 0.93 1.04
N ASP A 197 19.25 -0.33 0.68
CA ASP A 197 18.02 -0.84 0.02
C ASP A 197 16.89 -1.16 1.00
N THR A 198 17.04 -0.82 2.30
CA THR A 198 16.03 -1.18 3.31
C THR A 198 14.69 -0.50 3.01
N TYR A 199 14.69 0.73 2.52
CA TYR A 199 13.48 1.49 2.22
C TYR A 199 13.64 2.20 0.87
N PRO A 200 12.54 2.50 0.13
CA PRO A 200 12.65 3.23 -1.12
C PRO A 200 13.15 4.66 -0.88
N ALA A 201 14.38 4.93 -1.31
CA ALA A 201 15.04 6.21 -1.08
C ALA A 201 14.22 7.39 -1.66
N ARG A 202 13.62 7.21 -2.84
CA ARG A 202 12.73 8.18 -3.47
C ARG A 202 11.56 8.57 -2.57
N TRP A 203 10.90 7.57 -1.99
CA TRP A 203 9.73 7.80 -1.16
C TRP A 203 10.10 8.51 0.14
N ILE A 204 11.21 8.14 0.78
CA ILE A 204 11.74 8.88 1.94
C ILE A 204 12.06 10.33 1.55
N ALA A 205 12.66 10.57 0.38
CA ALA A 205 12.93 11.92 -0.10
C ALA A 205 11.65 12.75 -0.20
N LEU A 206 10.59 12.19 -0.79
CA LEU A 206 9.27 12.83 -0.86
C LEU A 206 8.74 13.17 0.55
N ARG A 207 8.80 12.24 1.51
CA ARG A 207 8.36 12.48 2.90
C ARG A 207 9.15 13.57 3.60
N ILE A 208 10.45 13.67 3.33
CA ILE A 208 11.28 14.76 3.87
C ILE A 208 10.86 16.10 3.25
N LEU A 209 10.63 16.14 1.93
CA LEU A 209 10.18 17.35 1.23
C LEU A 209 8.79 17.81 1.68
N ASP A 210 7.91 16.88 2.02
CA ASP A 210 6.59 17.15 2.59
C ASP A 210 6.64 17.61 4.06
N GLY A 211 7.77 17.44 4.74
CA GLY A 211 7.93 17.79 6.15
C GLY A 211 7.20 16.86 7.12
N ASP A 212 7.01 15.58 6.77
CA ASP A 212 6.32 14.57 7.60
C ASP A 212 7.16 14.17 8.83
N LYS A 213 7.12 15.01 9.87
CA LYS A 213 7.88 14.81 11.12
C LYS A 213 7.51 13.50 11.84
N ASN A 214 6.24 13.10 11.76
CA ASN A 214 5.77 11.86 12.41
C ASN A 214 6.42 10.64 11.76
N PHE A 215 6.49 10.60 10.42
CA PHE A 215 7.22 9.55 9.70
C PHE A 215 8.70 9.53 10.07
N LEU A 216 9.36 10.69 10.06
CA LEU A 216 10.79 10.79 10.30
C LEU A 216 11.16 10.30 11.71
N THR A 217 10.32 10.60 12.70
CA THR A 217 10.45 10.07 14.06
C THR A 217 10.25 8.54 14.11
N ALA A 218 9.25 8.01 13.40
CA ALA A 218 9.02 6.56 13.35
C ALA A 218 10.19 5.83 12.66
N LEU A 219 10.70 6.38 11.55
CA LEU A 219 11.83 5.87 10.80
C LEU A 219 13.10 5.81 11.66
N GLN A 220 13.37 6.87 12.44
CA GLN A 220 14.46 6.90 13.42
C GLN A 220 14.35 5.77 14.47
N LYS A 221 13.16 5.60 15.06
CA LYS A 221 12.93 4.54 16.07
C LYS A 221 13.12 3.14 15.50
N HIS A 222 12.70 2.91 14.25
CA HIS A 222 12.81 1.60 13.61
C HIS A 222 14.22 1.27 13.12
N HIS A 223 15.10 2.26 12.90
CA HIS A 223 16.43 2.04 12.33
C HIS A 223 17.54 1.79 13.37
N ASN A 224 17.29 1.95 14.67
CA ASN A 224 18.25 1.74 15.79
C ASN A 224 19.61 2.48 15.70
N GLU A 225 19.91 3.19 14.62
CA GLU A 225 20.99 4.17 14.51
C GLU A 225 20.42 5.59 14.61
N PRO A 226 21.08 6.51 15.34
CA PRO A 226 20.68 7.90 15.39
C PRO A 226 20.81 8.52 13.98
N LEU A 227 19.67 8.58 13.30
CA LEU A 227 19.46 9.19 11.98
C LEU A 227 19.52 10.71 12.05
N VAL A 228 20.56 11.22 12.70
CA VAL A 228 20.75 12.65 12.92
C VAL A 228 22.23 12.96 13.13
N ARG A 229 23.03 12.78 12.08
CA ARG A 229 24.11 13.72 11.78
C ARG A 229 24.10 13.94 10.27
N GLU A 230 23.54 15.09 9.87
CA GLU A 230 23.69 15.70 8.54
C GLU A 230 22.90 15.11 7.37
N VAL A 231 21.57 15.12 7.44
CA VAL A 231 20.76 15.40 6.24
C VAL A 231 20.24 16.83 6.40
N ILE A 232 21.04 17.80 5.98
CA ILE A 232 20.66 19.21 5.95
C ILE A 232 19.99 19.47 4.62
N ILE A 233 18.69 19.77 4.65
CA ILE A 233 17.96 20.20 3.45
C ILE A 233 17.34 21.53 3.81
N ASN A 234 17.84 22.61 3.20
CA ASN A 234 17.29 23.95 3.30
C ASN A 234 17.02 24.44 4.75
N GLY A 235 17.93 24.13 5.68
CA GLY A 235 17.86 24.65 7.06
C GLY A 235 16.90 23.91 8.00
N ILE A 236 16.26 22.82 7.56
CA ILE A 236 15.49 21.94 8.46
C ILE A 236 16.41 20.80 8.87
N SER A 237 16.93 20.87 10.10
CA SER A 237 17.60 19.75 10.72
C SER A 237 16.58 18.75 11.22
N LEU A 238 16.81 17.46 10.97
CA LEU A 238 16.08 16.35 11.60
C LEU A 238 16.43 16.18 13.09
N SER A 239 17.30 17.05 13.64
CA SER A 239 17.55 17.17 15.08
C SER A 239 16.56 18.14 15.72
N GLN A 240 15.49 17.61 16.32
CA GLN A 240 14.93 18.10 17.58
C GLN A 240 14.03 17.05 18.21
#